data_AF-A0A849IWW0-F1
#
_entry.id   AF-A0A849IWW0-F1
#
_cell.length_a   1.000
_cell.length_b   1.000
_cell.length_c   1.000
_cell.angle_alpha   90.00
_cell.angle_beta   90.00
_cell.angle_gamma   90.00
#
_symmetry.space_group_name_H-M   'P 1'
#
loop_
_entity.id
_entity.type
_entity.pdbx_description
1 polymer ?
#
loop_
_entity_poly.entity_id
_entity_poly.type
_entity_poly.pdbx_seq_one_letter_code
_entity_poly.pdbx_strand_id
1 'polypeptide(L)'
;MTRKNSAMHVVATRRTYKDRVYESHLLRHSFREDGKVKNETLANLSHLPGPIIEILRQLLAGKDYVLAGEGFEITRTLLHGHVAALSAMAN
;
A
#
# COMPACT_ATOMS: atom_id res chain seq x y z
N MET A 1 -16.03 -13.45 2.42
CA MET A 1 -14.56 -13.31 2.63
C MET A 1 -14.34 -12.39 3.82
N THR A 2 -13.85 -12.91 4.93
CA THR A 2 -13.52 -12.10 6.11
C THR A 2 -12.34 -11.22 5.74
N ARG A 3 -12.52 -9.89 5.68
CA ARG A 3 -11.39 -8.96 5.59
C ARG A 3 -10.50 -9.25 6.80
N LYS A 4 -9.36 -9.88 6.57
CA LYS A 4 -8.26 -9.87 7.54
C LYS A 4 -7.80 -8.41 7.56
N ASN A 5 -8.41 -7.59 8.41
CA ASN A 5 -7.78 -6.34 8.78
C ASN A 5 -6.42 -6.74 9.34
N SER A 6 -5.34 -6.36 8.66
CA SER A 6 -4.01 -6.55 9.22
C SER A 6 -4.05 -5.89 10.58
N ALA A 7 -3.67 -6.64 11.62
CA ALA A 7 -3.63 -6.07 12.95
C ALA A 7 -2.67 -4.86 12.99
N MET A 8 -1.76 -4.76 12.01
CA MET A 8 -0.85 -3.64 11.80
C MET A 8 -1.34 -2.61 10.77
N HIS A 9 -1.14 -1.32 11.04
CA HIS A 9 -1.47 -0.21 10.12
C HIS A 9 -0.49 0.96 10.32
N VAL A 10 -0.34 1.81 9.30
CA VAL A 10 0.50 3.03 9.40
C VAL A 10 -0.37 4.27 9.58
N VAL A 11 -0.12 5.02 10.65
CA VAL A 11 -0.83 6.28 10.98
C VAL A 11 0.10 7.47 10.78
N ALA A 12 -0.42 8.56 10.21
CA ALA A 12 0.23 9.87 10.32
C ALA A 12 -0.33 10.62 11.51
N THR A 13 0.55 11.12 12.38
CA THR A 13 0.20 12.04 13.46
C THR A 13 0.81 13.39 13.16
N ARG A 14 0.00 14.45 13.26
CA ARG A 14 0.41 15.82 13.00
C ARG A 14 0.31 16.64 14.28
N ARG A 15 1.35 17.40 14.60
CA ARG A 15 1.40 18.31 15.75
C ARG A 15 1.89 19.67 15.31
N THR A 16 1.13 20.72 15.61
CA THR A 16 1.56 22.11 15.38
C THR A 16 2.21 22.65 16.65
N TYR A 17 3.38 23.26 16.53
CA TYR A 17 4.09 23.90 17.63
C TYR A 17 4.89 25.11 17.13
N LYS A 18 4.64 26.30 17.71
CA LYS A 18 5.32 27.57 17.37
C LYS A 18 5.51 27.73 15.84
N ASP A 19 4.39 27.71 15.12
CA ASP A 19 4.29 27.88 13.67
C ASP A 19 4.94 26.78 12.80
N ARG A 20 5.39 25.68 13.42
CA ARG A 20 5.90 24.50 12.72
C ARG A 20 4.93 23.34 12.83
N VAL A 21 4.73 22.65 11.71
CA VAL A 21 3.94 21.42 11.65
C VAL A 21 4.91 20.24 11.64
N TYR A 22 4.84 19.43 12.68
CA TYR A 22 5.58 18.18 12.80
C TYR A 22 4.66 17.04 12.38
N GLU A 23 5.10 16.25 11.42
CA GLU A 23 4.41 15.03 10.98
C GLU A 23 5.26 13.82 11.34
N SER A 24 4.61 12.75 11.81
CA SER A 24 5.26 11.48 12.10
C SER A 24 4.42 10.34 11.57
N HIS A 25 5.08 9.37 10.94
CA HIS A 25 4.46 8.15 10.44
C HIS A 25 4.81 7.00 11.38
N LEU A 26 3.80 6.34 11.95
CA LEU A 26 3.97 5.28 12.95
C LEU A 26 3.34 3.98 12.48
N LEU A 27 4.07 2.87 12.57
CA LEU A 27 3.51 1.53 12.44
C LEU A 27 2.88 1.15 13.77
N ARG A 28 1.60 0.78 13.75
CA ARG A 28 0.83 0.47 14.96
C ARG A 28 0.15 -0.88 14.83
N HIS A 29 0.06 -1.61 15.94
CA HIS A 29 -0.66 -2.88 16.07
C HIS A 29 -1.88 -2.70 16.97
N SER A 30 -3.07 -3.08 16.50
CA SER A 30 -4.32 -3.08 17.27
C SER A 30 -4.69 -4.50 17.66
N PHE A 31 -4.80 -4.76 18.96
CA PHE A 31 -5.14 -6.08 19.50
C PHE A 31 -6.19 -5.97 20.60
N ARG A 32 -6.79 -7.10 20.99
CA ARG A 32 -7.70 -7.16 22.13
C ARG A 32 -7.04 -7.88 23.29
N GLU A 33 -7.14 -7.28 24.47
CA GLU A 33 -6.69 -7.84 25.73
C GLU A 33 -7.75 -7.50 26.78
N ASP A 34 -8.22 -8.51 27.52
CA ASP A 34 -9.28 -8.38 28.53
C ASP A 34 -10.55 -7.68 28.01
N GLY A 35 -10.97 -8.03 26.78
CA GLY A 35 -12.14 -7.45 26.13
C GLY A 35 -11.96 -6.01 25.62
N LYS A 36 -10.82 -5.37 25.90
CA LYS A 36 -10.52 -3.99 25.49
C LYS A 36 -9.63 -3.98 24.25
N VAL A 37 -9.87 -3.04 23.34
CA VAL A 37 -8.97 -2.78 22.21
C VAL A 37 -7.78 -1.96 22.71
N LYS A 38 -6.57 -2.42 22.46
CA LYS A 38 -5.31 -1.75 22.77
C LYS A 38 -4.54 -1.46 21.47
N ASN A 39 -3.74 -0.40 21.49
CA ASN A 39 -2.91 0.01 20.38
C ASN A 39 -1.45 0.11 20.82
N GLU A 40 -0.57 -0.64 20.20
CA GLU A 40 0.88 -0.62 20.41
C GLU A 40 1.57 0.08 19.24
N THR A 41 2.58 0.89 19.52
CA THR A 41 3.47 1.46 18.48
C THR A 41 4.63 0.50 18.26
N LEU A 42 4.73 -0.08 17.07
CA LEU A 42 5.80 -1.02 16.73
C LEU A 42 7.06 -0.32 16.23
N ALA A 43 6.90 0.75 15.44
CA ALA A 43 8.02 1.48 14.85
C ALA A 43 7.65 2.91 14.46
N ASN A 44 8.66 3.79 14.43
CA ASN A 44 8.58 5.10 13.80
C ASN A 44 9.15 5.02 12.38
N LEU A 45 8.31 5.24 11.38
CA LEU A 45 8.61 5.17 9.96
C LEU A 45 8.94 6.54 9.34
N SER A 46 8.97 7.62 10.12
CA SER A 46 9.14 9.00 9.60
C SER A 46 10.49 9.24 8.91
N HIS A 47 11.46 8.35 9.09
CA HIS A 47 12.76 8.38 8.44
C HIS A 47 12.74 7.75 7.03
N LEU A 48 11.67 7.04 6.68
CA LEU A 48 11.54 6.42 5.37
C LEU A 48 11.06 7.43 4.32
N PRO A 49 11.43 7.26 3.04
CA PRO A 49 10.85 8.00 1.94
C PRO A 49 9.33 7.86 1.87
N GLY A 50 8.64 8.96 1.54
CA GLY A 50 7.18 9.02 1.38
C GLY A 50 6.58 7.90 0.50
N PRO A 51 7.15 7.59 -0.68
CA PRO A 51 6.63 6.51 -1.53
C PRO A 51 6.61 5.14 -0.84
N ILE A 52 7.60 4.84 -0.01
CA ILE A 52 7.67 3.58 0.75
C ILE A 52 6.56 3.54 1.80
N ILE A 53 6.34 4.65 2.51
CA ILE A 53 5.27 4.78 3.50
C ILE A 53 3.90 4.55 2.85
N GLU A 54 3.67 5.08 1.65
CA GLU A 54 2.40 4.87 0.95
C GLU A 54 2.21 3.44 0.45
N ILE A 55 3.26 2.78 -0.05
CA ILE A 55 3.19 1.36 -0.41
C ILE A 55 2.85 0.52 0.82
N LEU A 56 3.52 0.77 1.96
CA LEU A 56 3.24 0.05 3.21
C LEU A 56 1.79 0.25 3.68
N ARG A 57 1.25 1.48 3.61
CA ARG A 57 -0.17 1.74 3.91
C ARG A 57 -1.11 0.91 3.05
N GLN A 58 -0.82 0.84 1.75
CA GLN A 58 -1.65 0.15 0.78
C GLN A 58 -1.58 -1.37 0.93
N LEU A 59 -0.38 -1.93 1.08
CA LEU A 59 -0.17 -3.36 1.34
C LEU A 59 -0.86 -3.80 2.64
N LEU A 60 -0.70 -3.04 3.73
CA LEU A 60 -1.38 -3.33 5.00
C LEU A 60 -2.91 -3.15 4.89
N ALA A 61 -3.40 -2.25 4.04
CA ALA A 61 -4.82 -2.16 3.71
C ALA A 61 -5.34 -3.32 2.84
N GLY A 62 -4.48 -4.28 2.48
CA GLY A 62 -4.82 -5.46 1.67
C GLY A 62 -4.88 -5.19 0.17
N LYS A 63 -4.22 -4.13 -0.32
CA LYS A 63 -4.02 -3.96 -1.76
C LYS A 63 -2.85 -4.82 -2.22
N ASP A 64 -3.03 -5.49 -3.35
CA ASP A 64 -1.98 -6.25 -4.00
C ASP A 64 -1.16 -5.38 -4.96
N TYR A 65 0.11 -5.77 -5.14
CA TYR A 65 1.04 -5.13 -6.06
C TYR A 65 1.72 -6.18 -6.91
N VAL A 66 2.06 -5.80 -8.14
CA VAL A 66 2.88 -6.59 -9.05
C VAL A 66 4.21 -5.85 -9.22
N LEU A 67 5.31 -6.59 -9.16
CA LEU A 67 6.63 -6.05 -9.45
C LEU A 67 6.72 -5.71 -10.94
N ALA A 68 7.13 -4.48 -11.26
CA ALA A 68 7.22 -4.06 -12.66
C ALA A 68 8.21 -4.95 -13.42
N GLY A 69 7.74 -5.55 -14.53
CA GLY A 69 8.53 -6.49 -15.34
C GLY A 69 8.46 -7.95 -14.87
N GLU A 70 7.81 -8.22 -13.73
CA GLU A 70 7.55 -9.57 -13.22
C GLU A 70 6.04 -9.80 -13.08
N GLY A 71 5.62 -11.04 -12.82
CA GLY A 71 4.21 -11.37 -12.57
C GLY A 71 3.30 -11.36 -13.80
N PHE A 72 3.87 -11.17 -15.00
CA PHE A 72 3.17 -11.35 -16.27
C PHE A 72 3.79 -12.50 -17.05
N GLU A 73 2.94 -13.41 -17.54
CA GLU A 73 3.32 -14.47 -18.46
C GLU A 73 2.72 -14.16 -19.84
N ILE A 74 3.54 -14.25 -20.89
CA ILE A 74 3.04 -14.13 -22.26
C ILE A 74 2.36 -15.45 -22.64
N THR A 75 1.05 -15.54 -22.47
CA THR A 75 0.28 -16.76 -22.82
C THR A 75 0.20 -17.00 -24.32
N ARG A 76 0.25 -15.94 -25.14
CA ARG A 76 0.25 -16.02 -26.60
C ARG A 76 0.83 -14.76 -27.22
N THR A 77 1.58 -14.92 -28.31
CA THR A 77 1.99 -13.82 -29.19
C THR A 77 1.17 -13.84 -30.46
N LEU A 78 0.65 -12.68 -30.88
CA LEU A 78 0.04 -12.50 -32.19
C LEU A 78 1.06 -11.90 -33.15
N LEU A 79 1.03 -12.30 -34.43
CA LEU A 79 1.84 -11.63 -35.46
C LEU A 79 1.49 -10.14 -35.48
N HIS A 80 2.50 -9.28 -35.54
CA HIS A 80 2.35 -7.83 -35.46
C HIS A 80 1.26 -7.26 -36.38
N GLY A 81 1.12 -7.82 -37.59
CA GLY A 81 0.06 -7.44 -38.55
C GLY A 81 -1.37 -7.67 -38.04
N HIS A 82 -1.62 -8.75 -37.28
CA HIS A 82 -2.95 -9.00 -36.69
C HIS A 82 -3.28 -8.01 -35.57
N VAL A 83 -2.29 -7.60 -34.77
CA VAL A 83 -2.46 -6.57 -33.73
C VAL A 83 -2.73 -5.21 -34.36
N ALA A 84 -1.97 -4.85 -35.41
CA ALA A 84 -2.17 -3.60 -36.14
C ALA A 84 -3.57 -3.53 -36.79
N ALA A 85 -4.03 -4.62 -37.40
CA ALA A 85 -5.38 -4.69 -37.99
C ALA A 85 -6.47 -4.54 -36.91
N LEU A 86 -6.36 -5.24 -35.78
CA LEU A 86 -7.33 -5.12 -34.68
C LEU A 86 -7.33 -3.71 -34.07
N SER A 87 -6.16 -3.11 -33.87
CA SER A 87 -6.05 -1.74 -33.33
C SER A 87 -6.66 -0.71 -34.27
N ALA A 88 -6.57 -0.90 -35.59
CA ALA A 88 -7.18 -0.03 -36.58
C ALA A 88 -8.72 -0.19 -36.65
N MET A 89 -9.24 -1.39 -36.34
CA MET A 89 -10.68 -1.68 -36.33
C MET A 89 -11.39 -1.29 -35.03
N ALA A 90 -10.66 -1.10 -33.93
CA ALA A 90 -11.21 -0.76 -32.61
C ALA A 90 -11.35 0.76 -32.37
N ASN A 91 -10.87 1.59 -33.30
CA ASN A 91 -11.11 3.04 -33.37
C ASN A 91 -12.28 3.33 -34.32
#